data_AF-A0A352UDZ2-F1
#
_entry.id   AF-A0A352UDZ2-F1
#
_cell.length_a   1.000
_cell.length_b   1.000
_cell.length_c   1.000
_cell.angle_alpha   90.00
_cell.angle_beta   90.00
_cell.angle_gamma   90.00
#
_symmetry.space_group_name_H-M   'P 1'
#
loop_
_entity.id
_entity.type
_entity.pdbx_description
1 polymer ?
#
loop_
_entity_poly.entity_id
_entity_poly.type
_entity_poly.pdbx_seq_one_letter_code
_entity_poly.pdbx_strand_id
1 'polypeptide(L)' 'VEIASEASGLAPYRERSHRLLMRAHADDGEPATAVDVYHRLSNRLNEDLATGPSSETEARYVEILR' A
#
# COMPACT_ATOMS: atom_id res chain seq x y z
N VAL A 1 -4.42 2.45 -12.38
CA VAL A 1 -3.18 1.95 -11.73
C VAL A 1 -1.99 2.86 -11.99
N GLU A 2 -1.73 3.24 -13.24
CA GLU A 2 -0.51 3.96 -13.67
C GLU A 2 -0.18 5.22 -12.84
N ILE A 3 -1.12 6.16 -12.66
CA ILE A 3 -0.91 7.40 -11.88
C ILE A 3 -0.58 7.13 -10.40
N ALA A 4 -1.18 6.09 -9.80
CA ALA A 4 -0.94 5.75 -8.39
C ALA A 4 0.43 5.07 -8.19
N SER A 5 0.89 4.32 -9.20
CA SER A 5 2.24 3.74 -9.23
C SER A 5 3.31 4.83 -9.31
N GLU A 6 3.11 5.80 -10.22
CA GLU A 6 4.01 6.93 -10.42
C GLU A 6 4.11 7.83 -9.16
N ALA A 7 2.97 8.10 -8.52
CA ALA A 7 2.92 8.86 -7.27
C ALA A 7 3.61 8.14 -6.09
N SER A 8 3.60 6.81 -6.06
CA SER A 8 4.29 6.02 -5.03
C SER A 8 5.81 6.00 -5.25
N GLY A 9 6.26 6.01 -6.52
CA GLY A 9 7.68 6.16 -6.86
C GLY A 9 8.27 7.52 -6.48
N LEU A 10 7.49 8.60 -6.64
CA LEU A 10 7.91 9.97 -6.30
C LEU A 10 7.85 10.29 -4.80
N ALA A 11 7.09 9.52 -4.03
CA ALA A 11 6.91 9.72 -2.61
C ALA A 11 6.79 8.37 -1.87
N PRO A 12 7.91 7.66 -1.67
CA PRO A 12 7.92 6.25 -1.27
C PRO A 12 7.34 5.98 0.13
N TYR A 13 7.22 7.01 0.98
CA TYR A 13 6.60 6.90 2.30
C TYR A 13 5.18 7.47 2.36
N ARG A 14 4.63 8.00 1.25
CA ARG A 14 3.25 8.51 1.24
C ARG A 14 2.26 7.36 1.21
N GLU A 15 1.78 7.01 2.38
CA GLU A 15 0.82 5.92 2.57
C GLU A 15 -0.47 6.10 1.77
N ARG A 16 -0.95 7.34 1.58
CA ARG A 16 -2.15 7.62 0.78
C ARG A 16 -2.03 7.10 -0.66
N SER A 17 -0.87 7.27 -1.30
CA SER A 17 -0.62 6.77 -2.66
C SER A 17 -0.68 5.24 -2.70
N HIS A 18 -0.08 4.59 -1.70
CA HIS A 18 -0.09 3.14 -1.56
C HIS A 18 -1.49 2.60 -1.30
N ARG A 19 -2.31 3.25 -0.44
CA ARG A 19 -3.71 2.87 -0.23
C ARG A 19 -4.54 2.97 -1.52
N LEU A 20 -4.33 4.01 -2.33
CA LEU A 20 -4.99 4.12 -3.63
C LEU A 20 -4.57 3.00 -4.59
N LEU A 21 -3.30 2.61 -4.57
CA LEU A 21 -2.78 1.51 -5.38
C LEU A 21 -3.31 0.15 -4.91
N MET A 22 -3.30 -0.12 -3.59
CA MET A 22 -3.93 -1.29 -2.97
C MET A 22 -5.40 -1.40 -3.39
N ARG A 23 -6.14 -0.28 -3.32
CA ARG A 23 -7.54 -0.26 -3.74
C ARG A 23 -7.69 -0.55 -5.22
N ALA A 24 -6.89 0.07 -6.08
CA ALA A 24 -6.99 -0.15 -7.52
C ALA A 24 -6.80 -1.63 -7.90
N HIS A 25 -5.82 -2.31 -7.30
CA HIS A 25 -5.59 -3.74 -7.53
C HIS A 25 -6.72 -4.61 -6.97
N ALA A 26 -7.19 -4.33 -5.76
CA ALA A 26 -8.31 -5.08 -5.17
C ALA A 26 -9.59 -4.94 -6.00
N ASP A 27 -9.89 -3.72 -6.48
CA ASP A 27 -11.06 -3.43 -7.31
C ASP A 27 -10.96 -4.07 -8.72
N ASP A 28 -9.74 -4.35 -9.20
CA ASP A 28 -9.47 -5.04 -10.49
C ASP A 28 -9.43 -6.58 -10.37
N GLY A 29 -9.72 -7.13 -9.18
CA GLY A 29 -9.69 -8.57 -8.93
C GLY A 29 -8.29 -9.14 -8.69
N GLU A 30 -7.33 -8.29 -8.33
CA GLU A 30 -5.94 -8.65 -8.01
C GLU A 30 -5.59 -8.47 -6.52
N PRO A 31 -6.28 -9.16 -5.58
CA PRO A 31 -6.07 -8.95 -4.14
C PRO A 31 -4.65 -9.31 -3.68
N ALA A 32 -4.01 -10.29 -4.33
CA ALA A 32 -2.62 -10.66 -4.04
C ALA A 32 -1.65 -9.50 -4.33
N THR A 33 -1.85 -8.78 -5.44
CA THR A 33 -1.06 -7.60 -5.80
C THR A 33 -1.31 -6.47 -4.81
N ALA A 34 -2.56 -6.28 -4.38
CA ALA A 34 -2.89 -5.30 -3.36
C ALA A 34 -2.20 -5.59 -2.01
N VAL A 35 -2.11 -6.86 -1.61
CA VAL A 35 -1.36 -7.30 -0.42
C VAL A 35 0.14 -7.08 -0.57
N ASP A 36 0.71 -7.36 -1.74
CA ASP A 36 2.14 -7.12 -2.01
C ASP A 36 2.50 -5.63 -1.86
N VAL A 37 1.65 -4.72 -2.34
CA VAL A 37 1.83 -3.26 -2.15
C VAL A 37 1.92 -2.90 -0.66
N TYR A 38 1.07 -3.49 0.19
CA TYR A 38 1.12 -3.27 1.64
C TYR A 38 2.44 -3.77 2.25
N HIS A 39 2.85 -5.00 1.92
CA HIS A 39 4.09 -5.56 2.47
C HIS A 39 5.33 -4.76 2.08
N ARG A 40 5.40 -4.30 0.82
CA ARG A 40 6.50 -3.44 0.36
C ARG A 40 6.55 -2.12 1.13
N LEU A 41 5.42 -1.47 1.35
CA LEU A 41 5.34 -0.25 2.16
C LEU A 41 5.74 -0.53 3.61
N SER A 42 5.22 -1.59 4.22
CA SER A 42 5.50 -1.96 5.61
C SER A 42 6.98 -2.22 5.84
N ASN A 43 7.62 -3.00 4.95
CA ASN A 43 9.04 -3.28 5.02
C ASN A 43 9.86 -1.99 4.90
N ARG A 44 9.52 -1.14 3.94
CA ARG A 44 10.21 0.14 3.74
C ARG A 44 10.09 1.08 4.95
N LEU A 45 8.90 1.23 5.53
CA LEU A 45 8.70 2.04 6.74
C LEU A 45 9.49 1.48 7.93
N ASN A 46 9.56 0.15 8.05
CA ASN A 46 10.28 -0.50 9.12
C ASN A 46 11.79 -0.33 8.97
N GLU A 47 12.32 -0.58 7.78
CA GLU A 47 13.75 -0.51 7.47
C GLU A 47 14.28 0.92 7.57
N ASP A 48 13.56 1.90 7.00
CA ASP A 48 14.08 3.26 6.86
C ASP A 48 13.72 4.18 8.04
N LEU A 49 12.57 3.95 8.68
CA LEU A 49 12.00 4.86 9.68
C LEU A 49 11.72 4.19 11.04
N ALA A 50 12.04 2.90 11.19
CA ALA A 50 11.77 2.11 12.39
C ALA A 50 10.30 2.19 12.85
N THR A 51 9.36 2.28 11.90
CA THR A 51 7.93 2.41 12.17
C THR A 51 7.10 1.48 11.28
N GLY A 52 5.82 1.33 11.60
CA GLY A 52 4.85 0.57 10.80
C GLY A 52 3.92 1.49 10.00
N PRO A 53 3.09 0.92 9.12
CA PRO A 53 2.01 1.66 8.47
C PRO A 53 1.04 2.29 9.48
N SER A 54 0.40 3.38 9.11
CA SER A 54 -0.69 3.97 9.89
C SER A 54 -1.88 3.00 10.00
N SER A 55 -2.69 3.17 11.05
CA SER A 55 -3.90 2.36 11.27
C SER A 55 -4.91 2.43 10.12
N GLU A 56 -4.95 3.54 9.36
CA GLU A 56 -5.78 3.64 8.15
C GLU A 56 -5.30 2.68 7.04
N THR A 57 -3.98 2.53 6.91
CA THR A 57 -3.37 1.61 5.94
C THR A 57 -3.52 0.15 6.39
N GLU A 58 -3.35 -0.13 7.68
CA GLU A 58 -3.60 -1.46 8.25
C GLU A 58 -5.07 -1.89 8.08
N ALA A 59 -6.02 -0.98 8.33
CA ALA A 59 -7.44 -1.25 8.12
C ALA A 59 -7.73 -1.64 6.66
N ARG A 60 -7.13 -0.94 5.70
CA ARG A 60 -7.29 -1.28 4.28
C ARG A 60 -6.71 -2.65 3.93
N TYR A 61 -5.58 -3.02 4.52
CA TYR A 61 -5.00 -4.36 4.36
C TYR A 61 -5.94 -5.44 4.90
N VAL A 62 -6.51 -5.24 6.10
CA VAL A 62 -7.47 -6.18 6.71
C VAL A 62 -8.74 -6.31 5.86
N GLU A 63 -9.23 -5.22 5.25
CA GLU A 63 -10.38 -5.28 4.34
C GLU A 63 -10.12 -6.15 3.10
N ILE A 64 -8.91 -6.14 2.56
CA ILE A 64 -8.54 -6.92 1.37
C ILE A 64 -8.45 -8.42 1.67
N LEU A 65 -8.15 -8.80 2.91
CA LEU A 65 -8.03 -10.20 3.33
C LEU A 65 -9.36 -10.89 3.67
N ARG A 66 -10.45 -10.12 3.77
CA ARG A 66 -11.79 -10.62 4.14
C ARG A 66 -12.58 -11.02 2.90
#